data_AF-A0A819PL25-F1
#
_entry.id   AF-A0A819PL25-F1
#
_cell.length_a   1.000
_cell.length_b   1.000
_cell.length_c   1.000
_cell.angle_alpha   90.00
_cell.angle_beta   90.00
_cell.angle_gamma   90.00
#
_symmetry.space_group_name_H-M   'P 1'
#
loop_
_entity.id
_entity.type
_entity.pdbx_description
1 polymer ?
#
loop_
_entity_poly.entity_id
_entity_poly.type
_entity_poly.pdbx_seq_one_letter_code
_entity_poly.pdbx_strand_id
1 'polypeptide(L)'
;MIHYKKIGDPFSMAHHLVSVYAFSYVLTLNVMPYFANFRLLAELSTPLVNIRWFLDTLKFSKTSKAFVFNGILMTLVFFFVRILAMPIYWWKVYTVAITPLWIHMGHFRFVLIFVCTILDIINLYWFSKMVLGCLRIMRAVYGKKHG
;
A
#
# COMPACT_ATOMS: atom_id res chain seq x y z
N MET A 1 21.53 7.67 19.93
CA MET A 1 20.36 6.76 19.92
C MET A 1 19.28 7.43 19.07
N ILE A 2 19.30 7.17 17.76
CA ILE A 2 18.59 7.97 16.76
C ILE A 2 17.07 7.77 16.92
N HIS A 3 16.31 8.88 16.91
CA HIS A 3 14.86 8.96 17.06
C HIS A 3 14.09 8.33 15.89
N TYR A 4 14.29 7.03 15.64
CA TYR A 4 13.63 6.28 14.56
C TYR A 4 12.15 5.95 14.84
N LYS A 5 11.65 6.21 16.04
CA LYS A 5 10.25 5.94 16.41
C LYS A 5 9.24 6.97 15.91
N LYS A 6 9.69 8.13 15.42
CA LYS A 6 8.80 9.24 14.98
C LYS A 6 8.82 9.50 13.48
N ILE A 7 9.86 9.08 12.77
CA ILE A 7 9.94 9.13 11.31
C ILE A 7 9.56 7.72 10.85
N GLY A 8 8.60 7.61 9.93
CA GLY A 8 7.91 6.36 9.59
C GLY A 8 8.80 5.13 9.38
N ASP A 9 8.19 3.95 9.55
CA ASP A 9 8.72 2.62 9.25
C ASP A 9 9.74 2.64 8.08
N PRO A 10 10.96 2.09 8.18
CA PRO A 10 11.95 2.10 7.08
C PRO A 10 11.38 1.64 5.74
N PHE A 11 10.44 0.69 5.77
CA PHE A 11 9.71 0.23 4.58
C PHE A 11 8.85 1.32 3.94
N SER A 12 8.27 2.21 4.73
CA SER A 12 7.52 3.37 4.23
C SER A 12 8.46 4.35 3.54
N MET A 13 9.61 4.65 4.13
CA MET A 13 10.61 5.52 3.48
C MET A 13 11.09 4.90 2.16
N ALA A 14 11.46 3.62 2.17
CA ALA A 14 11.87 2.90 0.97
C ALA A 14 10.76 2.90 -0.11
N HIS A 15 9.51 2.67 0.27
CA HIS A 15 8.36 2.75 -0.63
C HIS A 15 8.24 4.13 -1.29
N HIS A 16 8.34 5.22 -0.52
CA HIS A 16 8.24 6.56 -1.08
C HIS A 16 9.44 6.90 -1.98
N LEU A 17 10.66 6.50 -1.62
CA LEU A 17 11.85 6.72 -2.46
C LEU A 17 11.74 5.98 -3.80
N VAL A 18 11.31 4.72 -3.76
CA VAL A 18 11.09 3.91 -4.98
C VAL A 18 9.96 4.48 -5.83
N SER A 19 8.87 4.94 -5.21
CA SER A 19 7.77 5.62 -5.91
C SER A 19 8.22 6.94 -6.54
N VAL A 20 8.93 7.80 -5.81
CA VAL A 20 9.46 9.07 -6.34
C VAL A 20 10.41 8.82 -7.51
N TYR A 21 11.29 7.81 -7.40
CA TYR A 21 12.14 7.38 -8.50
C TYR A 21 11.34 6.98 -9.74
N ALA A 22 10.26 6.20 -9.60
CA ALA A 22 9.42 5.85 -10.75
C ALA A 22 8.66 7.06 -11.33
N PHE A 23 8.11 7.92 -10.47
CA PHE A 23 7.36 9.10 -10.90
C PHE A 23 8.24 10.16 -11.55
N SER A 24 9.53 10.26 -11.21
CA SER A 24 10.44 11.17 -11.91
C SER A 24 10.57 10.82 -13.39
N TYR A 25 10.61 9.53 -13.75
CA TYR A 25 10.60 9.09 -15.16
C TYR A 25 9.30 9.48 -15.87
N VAL A 26 8.16 9.27 -15.21
CA VAL A 26 6.84 9.60 -15.77
C VAL A 26 6.73 11.11 -16.03
N LEU A 27 7.16 11.94 -15.07
CA LEU A 27 7.03 13.39 -15.18
C LEU A 27 8.05 14.03 -16.13
N THR A 28 9.27 13.49 -16.21
CA THR A 28 10.33 14.08 -17.05
C THR A 28 10.31 13.56 -18.49
N LEU A 29 9.92 12.31 -18.70
CA LEU A 29 9.97 11.66 -20.02
C LEU A 29 8.57 11.34 -20.57
N ASN A 30 7.51 11.66 -19.82
CA ASN A 30 6.11 11.44 -20.18
C ASN A 30 5.78 9.98 -20.57
N VAL A 31 6.49 9.04 -19.94
CA VAL A 31 6.32 7.60 -20.20
C VAL A 31 5.31 6.99 -19.25
N MET A 32 4.42 6.12 -19.78
CA MET A 32 3.53 5.27 -18.99
C MET A 32 2.61 5.99 -17.97
N PRO A 33 2.01 7.16 -18.29
CA PRO A 33 1.18 7.89 -17.33
C PRO A 33 -0.04 7.09 -16.86
N TYR A 34 -0.59 6.20 -17.69
CA TYR A 34 -1.67 5.30 -17.28
C TYR A 34 -1.28 4.42 -16.10
N PHE A 35 -0.12 3.77 -16.16
CA PHE A 35 0.35 2.88 -15.10
C PHE A 35 0.67 3.64 -13.81
N ALA A 36 1.24 4.85 -13.94
CA ALA A 36 1.49 5.74 -12.82
C ALA A 36 0.19 6.17 -12.12
N ASN A 37 -0.79 6.66 -12.89
CA ASN A 37 -2.08 7.08 -12.36
C ASN A 37 -2.88 5.94 -11.73
N PHE A 38 -2.83 4.73 -12.33
CA PHE A 38 -3.46 3.56 -11.72
C PHE A 38 -2.88 3.26 -10.33
N ARG A 39 -1.58 3.48 -10.13
CA ARG A 39 -0.94 3.28 -8.83
C ARG A 39 -1.26 4.38 -7.81
N LEU A 40 -1.68 5.57 -8.23
CA LEU A 40 -2.20 6.62 -7.32
C LEU A 40 -3.48 6.18 -6.58
N LEU A 41 -4.22 5.19 -7.09
CA LEU A 41 -5.35 4.60 -6.36
C LEU A 41 -4.93 4.09 -4.96
N ALA A 42 -3.67 3.69 -4.80
CA ALA A 42 -3.11 3.28 -3.52
C ALA A 42 -3.17 4.40 -2.46
N GLU A 43 -3.12 5.66 -2.87
CA GLU A 43 -3.17 6.83 -1.97
C GLU A 43 -4.52 6.95 -1.25
N LEU A 44 -5.61 6.39 -1.80
CA LEU A 44 -6.93 6.39 -1.16
C LEU A 44 -6.95 5.67 0.19
N SER A 45 -6.00 4.76 0.43
CA SER A 45 -5.85 4.10 1.74
C SER A 45 -5.09 4.94 2.79
N THR A 46 -4.34 5.96 2.37
CA THR A 46 -3.47 6.75 3.25
C THR A 46 -4.22 7.58 4.30
N PRO A 47 -5.39 8.18 4.03
CA PRO A 47 -6.13 8.93 5.05
C PRO A 47 -6.52 8.05 6.24
N LEU A 48 -6.88 6.79 5.99
CA LEU A 48 -7.30 5.84 7.04
C LEU A 48 -6.12 5.38 7.90
N VAL A 49 -4.95 5.22 7.29
CA VAL A 49 -3.69 4.96 8.01
C VAL A 49 -3.34 6.17 8.89
N ASN A 50 -3.48 7.39 8.38
CA ASN A 50 -3.23 8.61 9.13
C ASN A 50 -4.22 8.81 10.28
N ILE A 51 -5.51 8.53 10.08
CA ILE A 51 -6.52 8.56 11.14
C ILE A 51 -6.17 7.55 12.23
N ARG A 52 -5.70 6.34 11.86
CA ARG A 52 -5.27 5.34 12.84
C ARG A 52 -4.11 5.84 13.70
N TRP A 53 -3.12 6.43 13.05
CA TRP A 53 -1.97 7.01 13.73
C TRP A 53 -2.37 8.19 14.63
N PHE A 54 -3.30 9.05 14.17
CA PHE A 54 -3.82 10.16 14.95
C PHE A 54 -4.54 9.67 16.21
N LEU A 55 -5.41 8.66 16.09
CA LEU A 55 -6.07 8.04 17.23
C LEU A 55 -5.07 7.41 18.23
N ASP A 56 -4.03 6.74 17.74
CA ASP A 56 -2.97 6.17 18.58
C ASP A 56 -2.17 7.28 19.30
N THR A 57 -1.90 8.39 18.62
CA THR A 57 -1.20 9.56 19.16
C THR A 57 -2.00 10.25 20.26
N LEU A 58 -3.32 10.35 20.08
CA LEU A 58 -4.25 10.84 21.10
C LEU A 58 -4.48 9.85 22.25
N LYS A 59 -3.77 8.70 22.27
CA LYS A 59 -3.87 7.64 23.27
C LYS A 59 -5.29 7.09 23.43
N PHE A 60 -6.09 7.09 22.35
CA PHE A 60 -7.39 6.42 22.37
C PHE A 60 -7.19 4.94 22.68
N SER A 61 -8.10 4.37 23.49
CA SER A 61 -8.06 2.94 23.77
C SER A 61 -8.12 2.15 22.46
N LYS A 62 -7.23 1.16 22.30
CA LYS A 62 -7.21 0.25 21.15
C LYS A 62 -8.44 -0.64 21.07
N THR A 63 -9.25 -0.68 22.14
CA THR A 63 -10.56 -1.35 22.19
C THR A 63 -11.73 -0.38 21.97
N SER A 64 -11.47 0.92 21.82
CA SER A 64 -12.53 1.89 21.53
C SER A 64 -13.19 1.58 20.19
N LYS A 65 -14.51 1.81 20.10
CA LYS A 65 -15.28 1.57 18.88
C LYS A 65 -14.68 2.31 17.67
N ALA A 66 -14.22 3.55 17.88
CA ALA A 66 -13.58 4.36 16.84
C ALA A 66 -12.28 3.74 16.32
N PHE A 67 -11.39 3.27 17.21
CA PHE A 67 -10.12 2.66 16.82
C PHE A 67 -10.31 1.33 16.06
N VAL A 68 -11.25 0.50 16.54
CA VAL A 68 -11.59 -0.77 15.89
C VAL A 68 -12.24 -0.54 14.53
N PHE A 69 -13.23 0.36 14.45
CA PHE A 69 -13.91 0.69 13.21
C PHE A 69 -12.94 1.22 12.15
N ASN A 70 -12.10 2.20 12.50
CA ASN A 70 -11.08 2.70 11.59
C ASN A 70 -10.10 1.60 11.16
N GLY A 71 -9.72 0.69 12.07
CA GLY A 71 -8.86 -0.44 11.73
C GLY A 71 -9.47 -1.40 10.71
N ILE A 72 -10.76 -1.70 10.82
CA ILE A 72 -11.50 -2.53 9.86
C ILE A 72 -11.61 -1.80 8.51
N LEU A 73 -12.06 -0.55 8.53
CA LEU A 73 -12.21 0.26 7.32
C LEU A 73 -10.87 0.43 6.57
N MET A 74 -9.79 0.72 7.30
CA MET A 74 -8.43 0.78 6.76
C MET A 74 -8.03 -0.53 6.08
N THR A 75 -8.33 -1.68 6.69
CA THR A 75 -8.00 -3.00 6.11
C THR A 75 -8.80 -3.26 4.83
N LEU A 76 -10.10 -2.93 4.81
CA LEU A 76 -10.95 -3.10 3.65
C LEU A 76 -10.50 -2.22 2.48
N VAL A 77 -10.31 -0.92 2.73
CA VAL A 77 -9.85 -0.01 1.67
C VAL A 77 -8.49 -0.42 1.14
N PHE A 78 -7.55 -0.79 2.02
CA PHE A 78 -6.23 -1.29 1.60
C PHE A 78 -6.34 -2.54 0.71
N PHE A 79 -7.24 -3.47 1.05
CA PHE A 79 -7.51 -4.65 0.22
C PHE A 79 -7.99 -4.27 -1.18
N PHE A 80 -9.01 -3.42 -1.31
CA PHE A 80 -9.56 -3.05 -2.62
C PHE A 80 -8.56 -2.27 -3.48
N VAL A 81 -7.95 -1.22 -2.92
CA VAL A 81 -7.17 -0.26 -3.71
C VAL A 81 -5.72 -0.70 -3.93
N ARG A 82 -5.22 -1.68 -3.18
CA ARG A 82 -3.86 -2.22 -3.35
C ARG A 82 -3.89 -3.69 -3.76
N ILE A 83 -4.54 -4.56 -2.99
CA ILE A 83 -4.44 -6.02 -3.20
C ILE A 83 -5.26 -6.48 -4.41
N LEU A 84 -6.51 -6.06 -4.55
CA LEU A 84 -7.33 -6.39 -5.71
C LEU A 84 -6.93 -5.61 -6.96
N ALA A 85 -6.38 -4.41 -6.78
CA ALA A 85 -5.83 -3.61 -7.88
C ALA A 85 -4.57 -4.26 -8.50
N MET A 86 -3.78 -5.01 -7.72
CA MET A 86 -2.55 -5.66 -8.20
C MET A 86 -2.77 -6.63 -9.39
N PRO A 87 -3.68 -7.63 -9.32
CA PRO A 87 -3.95 -8.50 -10.47
C PRO A 87 -4.39 -7.73 -11.72
N ILE A 88 -5.24 -6.72 -11.55
CA ILE A 88 -5.72 -5.87 -12.66
C ILE A 88 -4.56 -5.10 -13.29
N TYR A 89 -3.67 -4.56 -12.46
CA TYR A 89 -2.47 -3.87 -12.89
C TYR A 89 -1.55 -4.79 -13.70
N TRP A 90 -1.20 -5.95 -13.14
CA TRP A 90 -0.29 -6.90 -13.80
C TRP A 90 -0.89 -7.52 -15.05
N TRP A 91 -2.21 -7.73 -15.09
CA TRP A 91 -2.91 -8.09 -16.32
C TRP A 91 -2.70 -7.04 -17.41
N LYS A 92 -2.85 -5.76 -17.09
CA LYS A 92 -2.60 -4.68 -18.06
C LYS A 92 -1.13 -4.59 -18.49
N VAL A 93 -0.19 -4.74 -17.56
CA VAL A 93 1.24 -4.83 -17.90
C VAL A 93 1.49 -6.00 -18.86
N TYR A 94 0.93 -7.17 -18.59
CA TYR A 94 1.05 -8.35 -19.45
C TYR A 94 0.47 -8.09 -20.85
N THR A 95 -0.72 -7.48 -20.94
CA THR A 95 -1.31 -7.15 -22.26
C THR A 95 -0.48 -6.16 -23.06
N VAL A 96 0.26 -5.26 -22.42
CA VAL A 96 1.19 -4.36 -23.11
C VAL A 96 2.49 -5.09 -23.46
N ALA A 97 2.96 -5.99 -22.60
CA ALA A 97 4.20 -6.73 -22.79
C ALA A 97 4.20 -7.62 -24.05
N ILE A 98 3.04 -8.12 -24.45
CA ILE A 98 2.88 -8.91 -25.69
C ILE A 98 2.78 -8.06 -26.96
N THR A 99 2.69 -6.73 -26.84
CA THR A 99 2.64 -5.83 -28.01
C THR A 99 4.04 -5.43 -28.46
N PRO A 100 4.25 -5.10 -29.75
CA PRO A 100 5.54 -4.59 -30.24
C PRO A 100 6.01 -3.34 -29.49
N LEU A 101 5.08 -2.55 -28.95
CA LEU A 101 5.35 -1.36 -28.15
C LEU A 101 6.28 -1.65 -26.96
N TRP A 102 6.20 -2.85 -26.37
CA TRP A 102 7.03 -3.25 -25.23
C TRP A 102 8.53 -3.23 -25.52
N ILE A 103 8.93 -3.54 -26.76
CA ILE A 103 10.34 -3.49 -27.17
C ILE A 103 10.78 -2.03 -27.36
N HIS A 104 9.92 -1.20 -27.94
CA HIS A 104 10.19 0.23 -28.14
C HIS A 104 10.31 1.03 -26.84
N MET A 105 9.77 0.53 -25.73
CA MET A 105 9.94 1.14 -24.39
C MET A 105 11.36 1.02 -23.83
N GLY A 106 12.26 0.25 -24.46
CA GLY A 106 13.67 0.19 -24.07
C GLY A 106 13.87 -0.20 -22.61
N HIS A 107 14.64 0.61 -21.87
CA HIS A 107 14.96 0.33 -20.46
C HIS A 107 13.81 0.62 -19.48
N PHE A 108 12.81 1.44 -19.87
CA PHE A 108 11.70 1.85 -19.00
C PHE A 108 10.85 0.66 -18.54
N ARG A 109 10.75 -0.39 -19.37
CA ARG A 109 10.02 -1.62 -19.04
C ARG A 109 10.61 -2.37 -17.84
N PHE A 110 11.94 -2.36 -17.70
CA PHE A 110 12.63 -3.00 -16.58
C PHE A 110 12.46 -2.20 -15.30
N VAL A 111 12.53 -0.86 -15.41
CA VAL A 111 12.22 0.05 -14.29
C VAL A 111 10.79 -0.18 -13.80
N LEU A 112 9.81 -0.25 -14.73
CA LEU A 112 8.42 -0.54 -14.38
C LEU A 112 8.28 -1.86 -13.62
N ILE A 113 8.83 -2.96 -14.15
CA ILE A 113 8.71 -4.28 -13.49
C ILE A 113 9.36 -4.24 -12.11
N PHE A 114 10.61 -3.81 -12.03
CA PHE A 114 11.38 -3.85 -10.79
C PHE A 114 10.74 -3.00 -9.67
N VAL A 115 10.41 -1.75 -9.98
CA VAL A 115 9.79 -0.84 -9.01
C VAL A 115 8.43 -1.38 -8.58
N CYS A 116 7.59 -1.82 -9.52
CA CYS A 116 6.24 -2.30 -9.18
C CYS A 116 6.28 -3.55 -8.31
N THR A 117 7.19 -4.50 -8.60
CA THR A 117 7.35 -5.71 -7.78
C THR A 117 7.78 -5.37 -6.35
N ILE A 118 8.72 -4.43 -6.15
CA ILE A 118 9.14 -4.00 -4.82
C ILE A 118 7.96 -3.37 -4.05
N LEU A 119 7.23 -2.46 -4.69
CA LEU A 119 6.08 -1.80 -4.07
C LEU A 119 5.00 -2.81 -3.68
N ASP A 120 4.76 -3.83 -4.50
CA ASP A 120 3.77 -4.88 -4.24
C ASP A 120 4.17 -5.78 -3.06
N ILE A 121 5.44 -6.16 -2.95
CA ILE A 121 5.95 -6.93 -1.80
C ILE A 121 5.73 -6.15 -0.49
N ILE A 122 6.06 -4.85 -0.49
CA ILE A 122 5.85 -4.00 0.70
C ILE A 122 4.35 -3.90 1.05
N ASN A 123 3.50 -3.75 0.04
CA ASN A 123 2.05 -3.69 0.25
C ASN A 123 1.47 -5.00 0.80
N LEU A 124 1.94 -6.15 0.30
CA LEU A 124 1.53 -7.46 0.80
C LEU A 124 1.97 -7.65 2.25
N TYR A 125 3.20 -7.26 2.58
CA TYR A 125 3.70 -7.28 3.95
C TYR A 125 2.82 -6.47 4.90
N TRP A 126 2.50 -5.22 4.56
CA TRP A 126 1.61 -4.39 5.37
C TRP A 126 0.20 -4.98 5.50
N PHE A 127 -0.35 -5.51 4.40
CA PHE A 127 -1.67 -6.14 4.43
C PHE A 127 -1.71 -7.34 5.38
N SER A 128 -0.69 -8.20 5.37
CA SER A 128 -0.60 -9.32 6.31
C SER A 128 -0.61 -8.84 7.77
N LYS A 129 0.09 -7.74 8.08
CA LYS A 129 0.09 -7.13 9.42
C LYS A 129 -1.29 -6.58 9.81
N MET A 130 -2.01 -5.98 8.87
CA MET A 130 -3.36 -5.46 9.08
C MET A 130 -4.35 -6.60 9.39
N VAL A 131 -4.32 -7.68 8.59
CA VAL A 131 -5.17 -8.86 8.78
C VAL A 131 -4.90 -9.51 10.14
N LEU A 132 -3.63 -9.71 10.52
CA LEU A 132 -3.27 -10.24 11.83
C LEU A 132 -3.77 -9.34 12.98
N GLY A 133 -3.72 -8.02 12.80
CA GLY A 133 -4.29 -7.07 13.75
C GLY A 133 -5.80 -7.24 13.93
N CYS A 134 -6.54 -7.35 12.83
CA CYS A 134 -7.99 -7.58 12.86
C CYS A 134 -8.36 -8.93 13.48
N LEU A 135 -7.63 -10.01 13.15
CA LEU A 135 -7.84 -11.34 13.72
C LEU A 135 -7.65 -11.35 15.25
N ARG A 136 -6.66 -10.62 15.77
CA ARG A 136 -6.45 -10.50 17.23
C ARG A 136 -7.63 -9.83 17.92
N ILE A 137 -8.18 -8.78 17.33
CA ILE A 137 -9.35 -8.08 17.87
C ILE A 137 -10.58 -8.99 17.85
N MET A 138 -10.83 -9.68 16.73
CA MET A 138 -11.96 -10.62 16.63
C MET A 138 -11.88 -11.74 17.67
N ARG A 139 -10.69 -12.33 17.86
CA ARG A 139 -10.46 -13.35 18.91
C ARG A 139 -10.70 -12.79 20.32
N ALA A 140 -10.25 -11.58 20.62
CA ALA A 140 -10.46 -10.94 21.92
C ALA A 140 -11.95 -10.64 22.19
N VAL A 141 -12.70 -10.23 21.18
CA VAL A 141 -14.15 -9.99 21.29
C VAL A 141 -14.92 -11.31 21.47
N TYR A 142 -14.56 -12.35 20.69
CA TYR A 142 -15.19 -13.66 20.79
C TYR A 142 -14.93 -14.33 22.16
N GLY A 143 -13.70 -14.26 22.68
CA GLY A 143 -13.35 -14.80 23.99
C GLY A 143 -14.08 -14.13 25.16
N LYS A 144 -14.40 -12.83 25.07
CA LYS A 144 -15.19 -12.11 26.09
C LYS A 144 -16.68 -12.46 26.08
N LYS A 145 -17.20 -13.07 25.01
CA LYS A 145 -18.63 -13.42 24.89
C LYS A 145 -18.94 -14.81 25.48
N HIS A 146 -17.92 -15.62 25.75
CA HIS A 146 -18.03 -17.03 26.14
C HIS A 146 -17.28 -17.39 27.44
N GLY A 147 -16.86 -16.39 28.23
CA GLY A 147 -16.30 -16.56 29.57
C GLY A 147 -16.96 -15.59 30.53
#